data_AF-A0A1V5ZF16-F1
#
_entry.id   AF-A0A1V5ZF16-F1
#
_cell.length_a   1.000
_cell.length_b   1.000
_cell.length_c   1.000
_cell.angle_alpha   90.00
_cell.angle_beta   90.00
_cell.angle_gamma   90.00
#
_symmetry.space_group_name_H-M   'P 1'
#
loop_
_entity.id
_entity.type
_entity.pdbx_description
1 polymer ?
#
loop_
_entity_poly.entity_id
_entity_poly.type
_entity_poly.pdbx_seq_one_letter_code
_entity_poly.pdbx_strand_id
1 'polypeptide(L)'
;MNVIPMPQVIEDIAHVAHEANRAYCQTLGDLSQPSWDEASAEQKNSVLQGVLAVQANPDRTPQQNHEGWMALKMMDGWTYGLVKDVGKKVHPCLVPYSELPYEQRLKNELFLAVAKTLLPVNVFLDESPQ
;
A
#
# COMPACT_ATOMS: atom_id res chain seq x y z
N MET A 1 7.66 -26.54 12.78
CA MET A 1 7.54 -25.42 11.84
C MET A 1 7.18 -24.18 12.65
N ASN A 2 7.79 -23.03 12.38
CA ASN A 2 7.60 -21.82 13.17
C ASN A 2 6.38 -21.08 12.61
N VAL A 3 5.26 -21.06 13.34
CA VAL A 3 4.07 -20.30 12.95
C VAL A 3 4.40 -18.83 13.05
N ILE A 4 4.29 -18.08 11.96
CA ILE A 4 4.51 -16.63 11.96
C ILE A 4 3.23 -15.97 12.49
N PRO A 5 3.30 -15.12 13.53
CA PRO A 5 2.11 -14.44 14.05
C PRO A 5 1.43 -13.58 12.97
N MET A 6 0.09 -13.58 12.94
CA MET A 6 -0.70 -12.78 12.00
C MET A 6 -0.27 -11.30 11.87
N PRO A 7 0.07 -10.58 12.96
CA PRO A 7 0.60 -9.21 12.85
C PRO A 7 1.89 -9.12 12.05
N GLN A 8 2.81 -10.09 12.19
CA GLN A 8 4.07 -10.14 11.46
C GLN A 8 3.84 -10.44 9.97
N VAL A 9 2.89 -11.34 9.66
CA VAL A 9 2.52 -11.65 8.27
C VAL A 9 2.07 -10.41 7.50
N ILE A 10 1.21 -9.59 8.11
CA ILE A 10 0.72 -8.37 7.47
C ILE A 10 1.85 -7.36 7.24
N GLU A 11 2.79 -7.26 8.18
CA GLU A 11 3.96 -6.41 8.04
C GLU A 11 4.88 -6.85 6.91
N ASP A 12 5.14 -8.16 6.80
CA ASP A 12 5.98 -8.71 5.73
C ASP A 12 5.35 -8.46 4.35
N ILE A 13 4.04 -8.67 4.22
CA ILE A 13 3.32 -8.39 2.96
C ILE A 13 3.34 -6.90 2.65
N ALA A 14 3.14 -6.04 3.66
CA ALA A 14 3.20 -4.59 3.50
C ALA A 14 4.59 -4.14 3.03
N HIS A 15 5.65 -4.71 3.61
CA HIS A 15 7.02 -4.45 3.19
C HIS A 15 7.20 -4.78 1.70
N VAL A 16 6.84 -6.00 1.26
CA VAL A 16 6.98 -6.40 -0.15
C VAL A 16 6.16 -5.50 -1.08
N ALA A 17 4.93 -5.16 -0.69
CA ALA A 17 4.06 -4.31 -1.50
C ALA A 17 4.58 -2.86 -1.60
N HIS A 18 5.16 -2.33 -0.53
CA HIS A 18 5.82 -1.02 -0.51
C HIS A 18 7.05 -1.00 -1.42
N GLU A 19 7.94 -1.98 -1.28
CA GLU A 19 9.16 -2.03 -2.09
C GLU A 19 8.88 -2.28 -3.58
N ALA A 20 7.87 -3.08 -3.91
CA ALA A 20 7.41 -3.25 -5.29
C ALA A 20 6.92 -1.92 -5.88
N ASN A 21 6.07 -1.19 -5.15
CA ASN A 21 5.58 0.12 -5.60
C ASN A 21 6.69 1.17 -5.70
N ARG A 22 7.63 1.17 -4.74
CA ARG A 22 8.79 2.04 -4.75
C ARG A 22 9.66 1.77 -5.97
N ALA A 23 10.00 0.51 -6.25
CA ALA A 23 10.77 0.12 -7.43
C ALA A 23 10.07 0.52 -8.73
N TYR A 24 8.74 0.32 -8.82
CA TYR A 24 7.94 0.79 -9.94
C TYR A 24 8.00 2.33 -10.10
N CYS A 25 7.88 3.11 -9.01
CA CYS A 25 8.01 4.56 -9.08
C CYS A 25 9.40 5.01 -9.57
N GLN A 26 10.45 4.28 -9.23
CA GLN A 26 11.81 4.56 -9.72
C GLN A 26 11.92 4.38 -11.24
N THR A 27 11.16 3.45 -11.86
CA THR A 27 11.14 3.32 -13.33
C THR A 27 10.51 4.53 -14.03
N LEU A 28 9.72 5.33 -13.29
CA LEU A 28 9.11 6.58 -13.74
C LEU A 28 9.98 7.81 -13.40
N GLY A 29 11.15 7.60 -12.80
CA GLY A 29 12.03 8.68 -12.32
C GLY A 29 11.60 9.31 -10.99
N ASP A 30 10.59 8.76 -10.30
CA ASP A 30 10.18 9.21 -8.96
C ASP A 30 11.02 8.50 -7.88
N LEU A 31 12.02 9.21 -7.36
CA LEU A 31 12.86 8.76 -6.24
C LEU A 31 12.38 9.32 -4.89
N SER A 32 11.19 9.92 -4.81
CA SER A 32 10.70 10.60 -3.60
C SER A 32 10.18 9.66 -2.51
N GLN A 33 10.14 8.35 -2.76
CA GLN A 33 9.68 7.35 -1.82
C GLN A 33 10.86 6.74 -1.06
N PRO A 34 10.89 6.84 0.29
CA PRO A 34 11.92 6.20 1.09
C PRO A 34 11.81 4.67 1.01
N SER A 35 12.92 3.98 1.28
CA SER A 35 12.88 2.53 1.51
C SER A 35 11.98 2.20 2.70
N TRP A 36 11.54 0.95 2.82
CA TRP A 36 10.75 0.50 3.97
C TRP A 36 11.46 0.80 5.29
N ASP A 37 12.77 0.55 5.40
CA ASP A 37 13.52 0.78 6.63
C ASP A 37 13.55 2.26 7.04
N GLU A 38 13.58 3.17 6.06
CA GLU A 38 13.62 4.61 6.26
C GLU A 38 12.22 5.27 6.29
N ALA A 39 11.17 4.52 5.97
CA ALA A 39 9.81 5.03 5.94
C ALA A 39 9.31 5.37 7.36
N SER A 40 8.57 6.47 7.49
CA SER A 40 7.98 6.88 8.76
C SER A 40 6.94 5.86 9.26
N ALA A 41 6.63 5.90 10.55
CA ALA A 41 5.59 5.04 11.13
C ALA A 41 4.23 5.27 10.46
N GLU A 42 3.90 6.51 10.10
CA GLU A 42 2.66 6.85 9.39
C GLU A 42 2.64 6.28 7.97
N GLN A 43 3.78 6.30 7.27
CA GLN A 43 3.90 5.69 5.94
C GLN A 43 3.71 4.19 6.02
N LYS A 44 4.41 3.51 6.94
CA LYS A 44 4.25 2.07 7.19
C LYS A 44 2.81 1.72 7.55
N ASN A 45 2.20 2.48 8.46
CA ASN A 45 0.80 2.29 8.85
C ASN A 45 -0.15 2.43 7.66
N SER A 46 0.05 3.42 6.77
CA SER A 46 -0.77 3.55 5.56
C SER A 46 -0.70 2.31 4.66
N VAL A 47 0.46 1.67 4.55
CA VAL A 47 0.66 0.45 3.75
C VAL A 47 0.01 -0.76 4.45
N LEU A 48 0.21 -0.90 5.77
CA LEU A 48 -0.43 -1.92 6.60
C LEU A 48 -1.95 -1.88 6.49
N GLN A 49 -2.55 -0.68 6.60
CA GLN A 49 -3.99 -0.51 6.41
C GLN A 49 -4.44 -0.92 5.01
N GLY A 50 -3.63 -0.67 3.98
CA GLY A 50 -3.88 -1.16 2.62
C GLY A 50 -3.95 -2.69 2.57
N VAL A 51 -2.98 -3.40 3.16
CA VAL A 51 -2.96 -4.88 3.18
C VAL A 51 -4.15 -5.43 3.96
N LEU A 52 -4.45 -4.88 5.14
CA LEU A 52 -5.62 -5.27 5.94
C LEU A 52 -6.93 -5.06 5.17
N ALA A 53 -7.02 -3.98 4.40
CA ALA A 53 -8.19 -3.68 3.58
C ALA A 53 -8.36 -4.64 2.39
N VAL A 54 -7.27 -5.26 1.90
CA VAL A 54 -7.30 -6.36 0.93
C VAL A 54 -7.67 -7.67 1.60
N GLN A 55 -7.15 -7.95 2.79
CA GLN A 55 -7.51 -9.14 3.57
C GLN A 55 -9.01 -9.16 3.89
N ALA A 56 -9.58 -8.02 4.30
CA ALA A 56 -11.00 -7.90 4.61
C ALA A 56 -11.90 -7.94 3.37
N ASN A 57 -11.37 -7.60 2.18
CA ASN A 57 -12.10 -7.65 0.91
C ASN A 57 -11.16 -8.14 -0.20
N PRO A 58 -11.07 -9.47 -0.44
CA PRO A 58 -10.22 -10.03 -1.49
C PRO A 58 -10.57 -9.56 -2.90
N ASP A 59 -11.82 -9.14 -3.14
CA ASP A 59 -12.30 -8.61 -4.41
C ASP A 59 -12.05 -7.10 -4.57
N ARG A 60 -11.34 -6.48 -3.61
CA ARG A 60 -11.02 -5.05 -3.64
C ARG A 60 -10.45 -4.61 -4.99
N THR A 61 -11.01 -3.54 -5.52
CA THR A 61 -10.61 -2.97 -6.81
C THR A 61 -9.49 -1.94 -6.65
N PRO A 62 -8.71 -1.64 -7.71
CA PRO A 62 -7.71 -0.58 -7.68
C PRO A 62 -8.27 0.79 -7.27
N GLN A 63 -9.50 1.10 -7.67
CA GLN A 63 -10.21 2.30 -7.26
C GLN A 63 -10.47 2.33 -5.75
N GLN A 64 -11.00 1.25 -5.17
CA GLN A 64 -11.24 1.15 -3.73
C GLN A 64 -9.94 1.18 -2.91
N ASN A 65 -8.83 0.70 -3.49
CA ASN A 65 -7.51 0.80 -2.88
C ASN A 65 -7.05 2.27 -2.82
N HIS A 66 -7.17 2.98 -3.95
CA HIS A 66 -6.84 4.40 -4.03
C HIS A 66 -7.70 5.25 -3.10
N GLU A 67 -9.01 5.05 -3.09
CA GLU A 67 -9.95 5.77 -2.23
C GLU A 67 -9.64 5.55 -0.75
N GLY A 68 -9.25 4.34 -0.35
CA GLY A 68 -8.81 4.04 1.01
C GLY A 68 -7.54 4.80 1.39
N TRP A 69 -6.52 4.79 0.52
CA TRP A 69 -5.30 5.58 0.72
C TRP A 69 -5.59 7.08 0.83
N MET A 70 -6.44 7.60 -0.06
CA MET A 70 -6.84 9.01 -0.08
C MET A 70 -7.58 9.41 1.20
N ALA A 71 -8.50 8.58 1.68
CA ALA A 71 -9.22 8.82 2.93
C ALA A 71 -8.27 8.90 4.13
N LEU A 72 -7.32 7.98 4.26
CA LEU A 72 -6.31 8.01 5.33
C LEU A 72 -5.44 9.28 5.26
N LYS A 73 -5.04 9.68 4.05
CA LYS A 73 -4.27 10.91 3.84
C LYS A 73 -5.07 12.15 4.25
N MET A 74 -6.33 12.26 3.84
CA MET A 74 -7.19 13.38 4.21
C MET A 74 -7.44 13.44 5.73
N MET A 75 -7.62 12.29 6.39
CA MET A 75 -7.75 12.22 7.85
C MET A 75 -6.47 12.69 8.57
N ASP A 76 -5.30 12.42 7.99
CA ASP A 76 -4.01 12.96 8.46
C ASP A 76 -3.78 14.43 8.03
N GLY A 77 -4.78 15.09 7.46
CA GLY A 77 -4.73 16.51 7.10
C GLY A 77 -4.02 16.80 5.77
N TRP A 78 -3.84 15.80 4.91
CA TRP A 78 -3.30 16.03 3.57
C TRP A 78 -4.33 16.64 2.63
N THR A 79 -3.87 17.52 1.75
CA THR A 79 -4.73 18.19 0.75
C THR A 79 -4.15 18.09 -0.65
N TYR A 80 -4.98 18.31 -1.66
CA TYR A 80 -4.54 18.32 -3.05
C TYR A 80 -3.51 19.43 -3.32
N GLY A 81 -2.49 19.14 -4.11
CA GLY A 81 -1.55 20.12 -4.63
C GLY A 81 -0.76 19.57 -5.81
N LEU A 82 -0.36 20.45 -6.74
CA LEU A 82 0.27 20.05 -8.02
C LEU A 82 1.60 19.29 -7.84
N VAL A 83 2.32 19.57 -6.77
CA VAL A 83 3.61 18.95 -6.45
C VAL A 83 3.53 18.41 -5.03
N LYS A 84 4.01 17.18 -4.84
CA LYS A 84 4.06 16.55 -3.53
C LYS A 84 5.01 17.33 -2.62
N ASP A 85 4.53 17.71 -1.44
CA ASP A 85 5.32 18.35 -0.40
C ASP A 85 4.89 17.77 0.94
N VAL A 86 5.80 17.02 1.57
CA VAL A 86 5.55 16.31 2.83
C VAL A 86 5.39 17.30 3.99
N GLY A 87 6.16 18.40 4.00
CA GLY A 87 6.11 19.41 5.06
C GLY A 87 4.80 20.19 5.05
N LYS A 88 4.22 20.41 3.86
CA LYS A 88 2.90 21.04 3.69
C LYS A 88 1.73 20.06 3.64
N LYS A 89 2.00 18.75 3.73
CA LYS A 89 1.03 17.67 3.53
C LYS A 89 0.18 17.85 2.26
N VAL A 90 0.82 18.12 1.12
CA VAL A 90 0.12 18.18 -0.18
C VAL A 90 0.55 17.05 -1.10
N HIS A 91 -0.39 16.52 -1.90
CA HIS A 91 -0.11 15.43 -2.82
C HIS A 91 -0.96 15.52 -4.11
N PRO A 92 -0.37 15.33 -5.31
CA PRO A 92 -1.08 15.48 -6.58
C PRO A 92 -2.14 14.41 -6.84
N CYS A 93 -1.95 13.21 -6.28
CA CYS A 93 -2.89 12.11 -6.43
C CYS A 93 -4.13 12.19 -5.52
N LEU A 94 -4.33 13.25 -4.73
CA LEU A 94 -5.57 13.43 -3.94
C LEU A 94 -6.71 13.95 -4.83
N VAL A 95 -7.04 13.15 -5.85
CA VAL A 95 -8.07 13.35 -6.87
C VAL A 95 -8.85 12.04 -7.07
N PRO A 96 -10.06 12.07 -7.66
CA PRO A 96 -10.80 10.86 -8.00
C PRO A 96 -9.97 9.88 -8.83
N TYR A 97 -10.19 8.57 -8.64
CA TYR A 97 -9.43 7.53 -9.34
C TYR A 97 -9.46 7.66 -10.87
N SER A 98 -10.59 8.13 -11.42
CA SER A 98 -10.77 8.39 -12.85
C SER A 98 -9.85 9.48 -13.41
N GLU A 99 -9.38 10.39 -12.55
CA GLU A 99 -8.52 11.53 -12.92
C GLU A 99 -7.04 11.23 -12.69
N LEU A 100 -6.70 10.08 -12.13
CA LEU A 100 -5.30 9.68 -11.97
C LEU A 100 -4.64 9.44 -13.34
N PRO A 101 -3.36 9.86 -13.49
CA PRO A 101 -2.52 9.36 -14.56
C PRO A 101 -2.49 7.83 -14.56
N TYR A 102 -2.40 7.23 -15.75
CA TYR A 102 -2.42 5.78 -15.90
C TYR A 102 -1.34 5.10 -15.05
N GLU A 103 -0.16 5.70 -14.99
CA GLU A 103 0.98 5.20 -14.23
C GLU A 103 0.72 5.21 -12.72
N GLN A 104 -0.09 6.14 -12.20
CA GLN A 104 -0.50 6.16 -10.80
C GLN A 104 -1.60 5.14 -10.50
N ARG A 105 -2.46 4.83 -11.48
CA ARG A 105 -3.44 3.73 -11.37
C ARG A 105 -2.75 2.37 -11.26
N LEU A 106 -1.71 2.14 -12.06
CA LEU A 106 -0.92 0.91 -12.03
C LEU A 106 -0.30 0.59 -10.66
N LYS A 107 0.01 1.60 -9.83
CA LYS A 107 0.48 1.39 -8.45
C LYS A 107 -0.54 0.65 -7.58
N ASN A 108 -1.83 0.91 -7.81
CA ASN A 108 -2.91 0.23 -7.09
C ASN A 108 -3.06 -1.21 -7.59
N GLU A 109 -2.94 -1.44 -8.89
CA GLU A 109 -2.96 -2.78 -9.47
C GLU A 109 -1.79 -3.63 -8.96
N LEU A 110 -0.57 -3.08 -8.98
CA LEU A 110 0.64 -3.73 -8.48
C LEU A 110 0.52 -4.07 -6.98
N PHE A 111 0.09 -3.10 -6.17
CA PHE A 111 -0.13 -3.31 -4.73
C PHE A 111 -1.10 -4.46 -4.47
N LEU A 112 -2.25 -4.45 -5.15
CA LEU A 112 -3.27 -5.49 -5.01
C LEU A 112 -2.75 -6.85 -5.48
N ALA A 113 -2.00 -6.91 -6.59
CA ALA A 113 -1.42 -8.15 -7.08
C ALA A 113 -0.47 -8.77 -6.06
N VAL A 114 0.43 -7.97 -5.47
CA VAL A 114 1.34 -8.43 -4.41
C VAL A 114 0.55 -8.91 -3.19
N ALA A 115 -0.33 -8.07 -2.65
CA ALA A 115 -1.07 -8.40 -1.43
C ALA A 115 -1.95 -9.65 -1.61
N LYS A 116 -2.72 -9.73 -2.69
CA LYS A 116 -3.61 -10.88 -2.99
C LYS A 116 -2.83 -12.16 -3.24
N THR A 117 -1.61 -12.08 -3.79
CA THR A 117 -0.77 -13.26 -4.02
C THR A 117 -0.20 -13.80 -2.72
N LEU A 118 0.20 -12.94 -1.78
CA LEU A 118 0.89 -13.35 -0.57
C LEU A 118 -0.04 -13.66 0.61
N LEU A 119 -1.23 -13.05 0.67
CA LEU A 119 -2.20 -13.30 1.74
C LEU A 119 -2.60 -14.79 1.89
N PRO A 120 -2.87 -15.56 0.82
CA PRO A 120 -3.22 -16.97 0.95
C PRO A 120 -2.07 -17.86 1.41
N VAL A 121 -0.83 -17.56 0.99
CA VAL A 121 0.37 -18.38 1.30
C VAL A 121 0.57 -18.57 2.81
N ASN A 122 0.15 -17.58 3.60
CA ASN A 122 0.35 -17.60 5.04
C ASN A 122 -0.84 -18.16 5.85
N VAL A 123 -2.00 -18.40 5.23
CA VAL A 123 -3.12 -19.12 5.86
C VAL A 123 -2.83 -20.63 5.93
N PHE A 124 -2.11 -21.17 4.93
CA PHE A 124 -1.76 -22.59 4.87
C PHE A 124 -0.65 -23.03 5.84
N LEU A 125 -0.02 -22.09 6.56
CA LEU A 125 0.99 -22.42 7.58
C LEU A 125 0.37 -22.69 8.97
N ASP A 126 -0.93 -22.46 9.15
CA ASP A 126 -1.66 -22.66 10.40
C ASP A 126 -2.39 -24.02 10.46
N GLU A 127 -2.64 -24.68 9.31
CA GLU A 127 -3.31 -25.98 9.27
C GLU A 127 -2.31 -27.15 9.41
N SER A 128 -1.70 -27.30 10.59
CA SER A 128 -1.16 -28.60 11.01
C SER A 128 -2.23 -29.37 11.80
N PRO A 129 -2.58 -30.61 11.43
CA PRO A 129 -3.54 -31.41 12.20
C PRO A 129 -2.98 -31.66 13.61
N GLN A 130 -3.80 -31.43 14.64
CA GLN A 130 -3.57 -31.90 16.00
C GLN A 130 -3.66 -33.42 16.09
#